data_AF-X1KQ10-F1
#
_entry.id   AF-X1KQ10-F1
#
_cell.length_a   1.000
_cell.length_b   1.000
_cell.length_c   1.000
_cell.angle_alpha   90.00
_cell.angle_beta   90.00
_cell.angle_gamma   90.00
#
_symmetry.space_group_name_H-M   'P 1'
#
loop_
_entity.id
_entity.type
_entity.pdbx_description
1 polymer ?
#
loop_
_entity_poly.entity_id
_entity_poly.type
_entity_poly.pdbx_seq_one_letter_code
_entity_poly.pdbx_strand_id
1 'polypeptide(L)'
;DNEQEEAGDTLSHTWLKSNWPVCETRWFYFVGSQGGTPSVSETAIFKFHFPAPPPEPPPPMLKVFFAQSNNRTIQSTNVAWAPTWAGSGLTVLGNYDAPNYLIMSGASLVATYWARRAFLTFPTQTLPDTARLVSAFLSVRPFYHRRTSSSANPYWQITPGHQSDPVITSDWTAQNTATGVLGQIDYDDLVNEVYNEIPLNTEGLLHLSKYLPTRYCLRAELDVLNIVPPLGGNQCWFYSTQKG
;
A
#
# COMPACT_ATOMS: atom_id res chain seq x y z
N ASP A 1 -1.46 32.27 -24.78
CA ASP A 1 -1.78 33.54 -25.46
C ASP A 1 -1.90 34.65 -24.44
N ASN A 2 -1.59 35.88 -24.86
CA ASN A 2 -1.80 37.04 -24.02
C ASN A 2 -2.81 37.93 -24.74
N GLU A 3 -3.96 38.15 -24.12
CA GLU A 3 -5.02 39.02 -24.62
C GLU A 3 -4.99 40.33 -23.84
N GLN A 4 -5.16 41.46 -24.53
CA GLN A 4 -5.30 42.76 -23.90
C GLN A 4 -6.42 43.55 -24.56
N GLU A 5 -7.18 44.22 -23.70
CA GLU A 5 -8.07 45.32 -24.05
C GLU A 5 -7.51 46.59 -23.37
N GLU A 6 -7.22 47.63 -24.15
CA GLU A 6 -6.81 48.93 -23.63
C GLU A 6 -8.02 49.87 -23.58
N ALA A 7 -8.12 50.67 -22.52
CA ALA A 7 -9.22 51.62 -22.38
C ALA A 7 -9.16 52.70 -23.47
N GLY A 8 -10.11 52.67 -24.40
CA GLY A 8 -10.17 53.57 -25.56
C GLY A 8 -9.70 52.95 -26.87
N ASP A 9 -9.16 51.73 -26.83
CA ASP A 9 -8.89 50.95 -28.03
C ASP A 9 -10.17 50.23 -28.50
N THR A 10 -10.31 50.05 -29.80
CA THR A 10 -11.44 49.35 -30.43
C THR A 10 -11.06 47.96 -30.90
N LEU A 11 -9.79 47.57 -30.75
CA LEU A 11 -9.25 46.28 -31.18
C LEU A 11 -8.73 45.49 -29.97
N SER A 12 -9.11 44.22 -29.90
CA SER A 12 -8.46 43.25 -29.02
C SER A 12 -7.19 42.77 -29.70
N HIS A 13 -6.07 42.88 -28.99
CA HIS A 13 -4.78 42.42 -29.48
C HIS A 13 -4.44 41.07 -28.84
N THR A 14 -4.19 40.07 -29.67
CA THR A 14 -3.76 38.74 -29.22
C THR A 14 -2.34 38.48 -29.68
N TRP A 15 -1.44 38.20 -28.74
CA TRP A 15 -0.07 37.80 -29.04
C TRP A 15 0.13 36.32 -28.74
N LEU A 16 0.47 35.58 -29.80
CA LEU A 16 0.97 34.22 -29.70
C LEU A 16 2.46 34.27 -29.39
N LYS A 17 2.85 33.72 -28.25
CA LYS A 17 4.24 33.67 -27.79
C LYS A 17 4.63 32.22 -27.60
N SER A 18 5.75 31.80 -28.19
CA SER A 18 6.34 30.49 -27.91
C SER A 18 6.77 30.41 -26.44
N ASN A 19 6.71 29.20 -25.87
CA ASN A 19 7.27 28.96 -24.53
C ASN A 19 8.76 29.34 -24.49
N TRP A 20 9.19 29.95 -23.39
CA TRP A 20 10.60 30.30 -23.20
C TRP A 20 11.37 29.10 -22.63
N PRO A 21 12.66 28.94 -22.99
CA PRO A 21 13.47 27.82 -22.53
C PRO A 21 13.81 27.88 -21.03
N VAL A 22 13.70 29.07 -20.42
CA VAL A 22 14.01 29.30 -19.00
C VAL A 22 12.98 30.24 -18.38
N CYS A 23 12.87 30.15 -17.06
CA CYS A 23 12.08 31.09 -16.26
C CYS A 23 12.72 32.47 -16.32
N GLU A 24 12.05 33.42 -16.96
CA GLU A 24 12.50 34.79 -17.02
C GLU A 24 11.32 35.75 -17.10
N THR A 25 11.63 37.03 -16.92
CA THR A 25 10.65 38.12 -17.05
C THR A 25 11.08 38.98 -18.22
N ARG A 26 10.23 39.10 -19.25
CA ARG A 26 10.49 39.99 -20.38
C ARG A 26 9.54 41.17 -20.36
N TRP A 27 10.09 42.30 -20.79
CA TRP A 27 9.38 43.55 -20.99
C TRP A 27 9.16 43.74 -22.49
N PHE A 28 7.93 44.05 -22.89
CA PHE A 28 7.55 44.20 -24.29
C PHE A 28 7.25 45.65 -24.62
N TYR A 29 7.74 46.08 -25.79
CA TYR A 29 7.54 47.41 -26.36
C TYR A 29 6.77 47.26 -27.68
N PHE A 30 5.94 48.24 -28.02
CA PHE A 30 5.40 48.34 -29.37
C PHE A 30 6.35 49.11 -30.27
N VAL A 31 6.49 48.64 -31.50
CA VAL A 31 7.15 49.39 -32.58
C VAL A 31 6.10 49.62 -33.65
N GLY A 32 5.64 50.86 -33.75
CA GLY A 32 4.78 51.32 -34.84
C GLY A 32 5.60 52.03 -35.90
N SER A 33 4.97 52.43 -37.01
CA SER A 33 5.56 53.35 -37.98
C SER A 33 4.62 54.51 -38.27
N GLN A 34 5.11 55.74 -38.19
CA GLN A 34 4.36 56.94 -38.59
C GLN A 34 5.07 57.60 -39.76
N GLY A 35 4.37 57.77 -40.88
CA GLY A 35 4.97 58.32 -42.10
C GLY A 35 6.18 57.52 -42.60
N GLY A 36 6.19 56.20 -42.37
CA GLY A 36 7.30 55.30 -42.73
C GLY A 36 8.49 55.30 -41.76
N THR A 37 8.47 56.12 -40.71
CA THR A 37 9.54 56.13 -39.68
C THR A 37 9.12 55.26 -38.49
N PRO A 38 9.93 54.25 -38.09
CA PRO A 38 9.67 53.46 -36.89
C PRO A 38 9.66 54.35 -35.64
N SER A 39 8.69 54.12 -34.76
CA SER A 39 8.59 54.75 -33.44
C SER A 39 8.34 53.66 -32.40
N VAL A 40 9.12 53.66 -31.33
CA VAL A 40 9.03 52.70 -30.22
C VAL A 40 8.23 53.34 -29.09
N SER A 41 7.42 52.56 -28.38
CA SER A 41 6.74 53.04 -27.17
C SER A 41 7.75 53.59 -26.14
N GLU A 42 7.41 54.70 -25.48
CA GLU A 42 8.30 55.36 -24.51
C GLU A 42 8.55 54.50 -23.25
N THR A 43 7.63 53.60 -22.94
CA THR A 43 7.73 52.66 -21.81
C THR A 43 7.46 51.23 -22.26
N ALA A 44 7.93 50.27 -21.45
CA ALA A 44 7.55 48.89 -21.62
C ALA A 44 6.09 48.73 -21.21
N ILE A 45 5.25 48.32 -22.16
CA ILE A 45 3.80 48.28 -21.98
C ILE A 45 3.41 46.97 -21.27
N PHE A 46 4.20 45.89 -21.43
CA PHE A 46 3.90 44.61 -20.79
C PHE A 46 5.09 44.00 -20.08
N LYS A 47 4.86 43.58 -18.84
CA LYS A 47 5.70 42.63 -18.12
C LYS A 47 5.07 41.25 -18.22
N PHE A 48 5.78 40.29 -18.81
CA PHE A 48 5.34 38.89 -18.79
C PHE A 48 6.40 38.05 -18.09
N HIS A 49 5.97 37.30 -17.09
CA HIS A 49 6.79 36.31 -16.41
C HIS A 49 6.40 34.93 -16.92
N PHE A 50 7.34 34.22 -17.54
CA PHE A 50 7.13 32.82 -17.89
C PHE A 50 7.58 31.99 -16.69
N PRO A 51 6.65 31.40 -15.90
CA PRO A 51 7.04 30.64 -14.73
C PRO A 51 7.90 29.45 -15.17
N ALA A 52 8.88 29.09 -14.34
CA ALA A 52 9.60 27.83 -14.52
C ALA A 52 8.56 26.71 -14.65
N PRO A 53 8.77 25.72 -15.53
CA PRO A 53 8.05 24.46 -15.42
C PRO A 53 8.13 23.98 -13.97
N PRO A 54 7.05 23.44 -13.41
CA PRO A 54 7.12 22.83 -12.08
C PRO A 54 8.31 21.86 -12.05
N PRO A 55 9.12 21.85 -10.97
CA PRO A 55 10.23 20.91 -10.87
C PRO A 55 9.68 19.49 -11.08
N GLU A 56 10.42 18.69 -11.85
CA GLU A 56 10.05 17.29 -12.04
C GLU A 56 9.92 16.62 -10.67
N PRO A 57 8.88 15.81 -10.44
CA PRO A 57 8.77 15.04 -9.21
C PRO A 57 10.04 14.20 -9.03
N PRO A 58 10.56 14.06 -7.79
CA PRO A 58 11.67 13.16 -7.55
C PRO A 58 11.30 11.75 -8.03
N PRO A 59 12.26 11.00 -8.60
CA PRO A 59 11.99 9.64 -9.05
C PRO A 59 11.51 8.78 -7.87
N PRO A 60 10.67 7.76 -8.12
CA PRO A 60 10.24 6.84 -7.07
C PRO A 60 11.44 6.20 -6.35
N MET A 61 11.35 6.11 -5.02
CA MET A 61 12.37 5.45 -4.21
C MET A 61 11.80 4.20 -3.54
N LEU A 62 12.61 3.15 -3.44
CA LEU A 62 12.25 1.95 -2.67
C LEU A 62 12.47 2.20 -1.18
N LYS A 63 11.44 1.94 -0.38
CA LYS A 63 11.52 1.95 1.09
C LYS A 63 11.10 0.59 1.61
N VAL A 64 11.96 -0.04 2.41
CA VAL A 64 11.70 -1.35 3.02
C VAL A 64 11.36 -1.16 4.50
N PHE A 65 10.31 -1.83 4.95
CA PHE A 65 9.89 -1.88 6.35
C PHE A 65 9.94 -3.32 6.83
N PHE A 66 10.53 -3.53 8.01
CA PHE A 66 10.57 -4.84 8.65
C PHE A 66 9.43 -4.99 9.64
N ALA A 67 8.88 -6.20 9.66
CA ALA A 67 7.87 -6.58 10.62
C ALA A 67 8.47 -6.52 12.04
N GLN A 68 7.72 -5.98 13.01
CA GLN A 68 8.17 -5.88 14.40
C GLN A 68 8.36 -7.25 15.08
N SER A 69 9.23 -7.31 16.09
CA SER A 69 9.57 -8.56 16.82
C SER A 69 8.44 -9.06 17.73
N ASN A 70 7.43 -8.23 18.01
CA ASN A 70 6.23 -8.54 18.78
C ASN A 70 5.09 -9.16 17.92
N ASN A 71 5.30 -9.35 16.62
CA ASN A 71 4.33 -10.02 15.75
C ASN A 71 4.08 -11.47 16.19
N ARG A 72 2.83 -11.91 16.18
CA ARG A 72 2.44 -13.24 16.66
C ARG A 72 1.39 -13.88 15.77
N THR A 73 1.24 -15.20 15.92
CA THR A 73 0.09 -15.94 15.40
C THR A 73 -0.88 -16.20 16.54
N ILE A 74 -2.17 -16.00 16.32
CA ILE A 74 -3.21 -16.59 17.19
C ILE A 74 -3.72 -17.85 16.50
N GLN A 75 -3.84 -18.94 17.26
CA GLN A 75 -4.39 -20.21 16.81
C GLN A 75 -5.62 -20.57 17.62
N SER A 76 -6.68 -21.02 16.94
CA SER A 76 -7.84 -21.67 17.56
C SER A 76 -7.62 -23.17 17.73
N THR A 77 -8.38 -23.80 18.64
CA THR A 77 -8.28 -25.24 18.92
C THR A 77 -8.98 -26.11 17.89
N ASN A 78 -8.66 -27.40 17.97
CA ASN A 78 -9.13 -28.49 17.11
C ASN A 78 -10.61 -28.84 17.38
N VAL A 79 -11.56 -28.01 16.91
CA VAL A 79 -13.00 -28.17 17.19
C VAL A 79 -13.84 -27.99 15.91
N ALA A 80 -15.18 -27.97 16.02
CA ALA A 80 -16.05 -27.67 14.87
C ALA A 80 -15.79 -26.24 14.32
N TRP A 81 -16.15 -25.98 13.05
CA TRP A 81 -15.78 -24.73 12.37
C TRP A 81 -16.34 -23.49 13.08
N ALA A 82 -17.63 -23.46 13.42
CA ALA A 82 -18.23 -22.28 14.05
C ALA A 82 -17.53 -21.89 15.37
N PRO A 83 -17.28 -22.81 16.32
CA PRO A 83 -16.44 -22.51 17.49
C PRO A 83 -14.99 -22.13 17.16
N THR A 84 -14.39 -22.77 16.15
CA THR A 84 -13.02 -22.46 15.68
C THR A 84 -12.93 -21.01 15.22
N TRP A 85 -13.82 -20.60 14.31
CA TRP A 85 -13.88 -19.25 13.76
C TRP A 85 -14.30 -18.20 14.80
N ALA A 86 -15.16 -18.57 15.75
CA ALA A 86 -15.53 -17.73 16.90
C ALA A 86 -14.39 -17.57 17.94
N GLY A 87 -13.29 -18.32 17.80
CA GLY A 87 -12.14 -18.22 18.69
C GLY A 87 -12.28 -19.06 19.96
N SER A 88 -12.69 -20.32 19.83
CA SER A 88 -12.62 -21.29 20.93
C SER A 88 -11.15 -21.71 21.16
N GLY A 89 -10.76 -21.79 22.43
CA GLY A 89 -9.45 -22.31 22.86
C GLY A 89 -8.24 -21.52 22.33
N LEU A 90 -8.38 -20.20 22.13
CA LEU A 90 -7.32 -19.39 21.54
C LEU A 90 -6.01 -19.48 22.31
N THR A 91 -4.92 -19.64 21.56
CA THR A 91 -3.56 -19.54 22.07
C THR A 91 -2.77 -18.56 21.22
N VAL A 92 -2.06 -17.63 21.86
CA VAL A 92 -1.05 -16.80 21.18
C VAL A 92 0.20 -17.66 21.03
N LEU A 93 0.55 -18.01 19.80
CA LEU A 93 1.78 -18.73 19.48
C LEU A 93 2.96 -17.76 19.45
N GLY A 94 4.10 -18.15 20.03
CA GLY A 94 5.20 -17.20 20.18
C GLY A 94 6.58 -17.70 20.60
N ASN A 95 6.94 -18.99 20.51
CA ASN A 95 8.25 -19.47 21.00
C ASN A 95 8.81 -20.65 20.18
N TYR A 96 9.25 -20.42 18.95
CA TYR A 96 10.25 -21.30 18.33
C TYR A 96 11.42 -20.41 17.94
N ASP A 97 12.37 -20.32 18.86
CA ASP A 97 13.70 -19.69 18.86
C ASP A 97 13.97 -18.50 17.91
N ALA A 98 14.51 -17.43 18.52
CA ALA A 98 15.14 -16.35 17.77
C ALA A 98 16.20 -16.90 16.78
N PRO A 99 16.36 -16.30 15.59
CA PRO A 99 15.76 -15.04 15.15
C PRO A 99 14.46 -15.20 14.32
N ASN A 100 13.87 -16.39 14.29
CA ASN A 100 12.82 -16.74 13.33
C ASN A 100 11.51 -17.01 14.04
N TYR A 101 10.62 -16.02 14.15
CA TYR A 101 9.27 -16.32 14.61
C TYR A 101 8.55 -17.11 13.52
N LEU A 102 8.24 -18.35 13.85
CA LEU A 102 7.40 -19.22 13.06
C LEU A 102 5.98 -18.68 13.04
N ILE A 103 5.59 -18.04 11.95
CA ILE A 103 4.24 -17.50 11.79
C ILE A 103 3.46 -18.45 10.88
N MET A 104 2.18 -18.62 11.21
CA MET A 104 1.33 -19.57 10.53
C MET A 104 -0.02 -18.93 10.18
N SER A 105 -0.49 -19.21 8.97
CA SER A 105 -1.82 -18.84 8.52
C SER A 105 -2.43 -20.03 7.79
N GLY A 106 -3.71 -20.29 8.02
CA GLY A 106 -4.34 -21.43 7.38
C GLY A 106 -5.59 -21.94 8.09
N ALA A 107 -6.35 -22.75 7.37
CA ALA A 107 -7.40 -23.59 7.93
C ALA A 107 -7.20 -25.03 7.46
N SER A 108 -7.33 -25.99 8.37
CA SER A 108 -7.12 -27.41 8.08
C SER A 108 -8.19 -28.27 8.72
N LEU A 109 -8.73 -29.24 7.97
CA LEU A 109 -9.67 -30.25 8.43
C LEU A 109 -9.05 -31.64 8.34
N VAL A 110 -8.92 -32.29 9.50
CA VAL A 110 -8.66 -33.73 9.64
C VAL A 110 -9.69 -34.32 10.61
N ALA A 111 -10.98 -34.11 10.32
CA ALA A 111 -12.18 -34.32 11.15
C ALA A 111 -12.55 -33.19 12.14
N THR A 112 -11.60 -32.33 12.48
CA THR A 112 -11.77 -31.11 13.30
C THR A 112 -10.94 -29.98 12.70
N TYR A 113 -11.29 -28.72 12.99
CA TYR A 113 -10.73 -27.54 12.34
C TYR A 113 -9.68 -26.84 13.20
N TRP A 114 -8.64 -26.33 12.55
CA TRP A 114 -7.78 -25.27 13.08
C TRP A 114 -7.95 -24.03 12.22
N ALA A 115 -7.85 -22.85 12.83
CA ALA A 115 -7.65 -21.59 12.13
C ALA A 115 -6.46 -20.86 12.76
N ARG A 116 -5.61 -20.26 11.92
CA ARG A 116 -4.45 -19.47 12.36
C ARG A 116 -4.42 -18.13 11.65
N ARG A 117 -4.17 -17.09 12.42
CA ARG A 117 -4.15 -15.70 11.98
C ARG A 117 -2.82 -15.07 12.38
N ALA A 118 -2.10 -14.59 11.38
CA ALA A 118 -0.79 -13.99 11.55
C ALA A 118 -0.93 -12.47 11.65
N PHE A 119 -0.58 -11.87 12.79
CA PHE A 119 -0.69 -10.44 12.99
C PHE A 119 0.68 -9.78 12.81
N LEU A 120 0.76 -8.85 11.85
CA LEU A 120 1.99 -8.19 11.43
C LEU A 120 1.86 -6.68 11.59
N THR A 121 2.85 -6.07 12.25
CA THR A 121 2.96 -4.62 12.42
C THR A 121 4.25 -4.11 11.77
N PHE A 122 4.14 -3.02 11.01
CA PHE A 122 5.23 -2.36 10.28
C PHE A 122 5.36 -0.89 10.70
N PRO A 123 6.57 -0.37 10.94
CA PRO A 123 6.79 1.00 11.41
C PRO A 123 6.74 2.05 10.27
N THR A 124 5.62 2.08 9.55
CA THR A 124 5.40 2.95 8.38
C THR A 124 5.27 4.43 8.73
N GLN A 125 5.09 4.78 10.01
CA GLN A 125 5.06 6.15 10.49
C GLN A 125 6.37 6.93 10.32
N THR A 126 7.42 6.27 9.82
CA THR A 126 8.70 6.91 9.47
C THR A 126 8.74 7.42 8.02
N LEU A 127 7.64 7.28 7.26
CA LEU A 127 7.49 7.88 5.94
C LEU A 127 7.38 9.42 6.07
N PRO A 128 8.04 10.21 5.19
CA PRO A 128 7.84 11.65 5.14
C PRO A 128 6.39 12.01 4.81
N ASP A 129 5.88 13.10 5.37
CA ASP A 129 4.53 13.61 5.07
C ASP A 129 4.31 13.84 3.57
N THR A 130 5.36 14.29 2.88
CA THR A 130 5.39 14.55 1.43
C THR A 130 5.44 13.29 0.56
N ALA A 131 5.64 12.10 1.14
CA ALA A 131 5.76 10.87 0.37
C ALA A 131 4.47 10.56 -0.41
N ARG A 132 4.58 10.13 -1.67
CA ARG A 132 3.46 9.60 -2.44
C ARG A 132 3.71 8.12 -2.67
N LEU A 133 2.76 7.29 -2.26
CA LEU A 133 2.84 5.84 -2.47
C LEU A 133 2.44 5.53 -3.91
N VAL A 134 3.36 4.92 -4.67
CA VAL A 134 3.11 4.50 -6.05
C VAL A 134 2.66 3.05 -6.09
N SER A 135 3.36 2.19 -5.35
CA SER A 135 3.09 0.76 -5.21
C SER A 135 3.66 0.27 -3.89
N ALA A 136 3.13 -0.85 -3.39
CA ALA A 136 3.67 -1.56 -2.24
C ALA A 136 3.33 -3.04 -2.36
N PHE A 137 4.15 -3.89 -1.76
CA PHE A 137 3.93 -5.32 -1.67
C PHE A 137 4.35 -5.80 -0.28
N LEU A 138 3.70 -6.85 0.20
CA LEU A 138 4.16 -7.59 1.36
C LEU A 138 5.08 -8.72 0.89
N SER A 139 6.32 -8.72 1.36
CA SER A 139 7.29 -9.76 1.02
C SER A 139 7.36 -10.81 2.14
N VAL A 140 7.12 -12.07 1.80
CA VAL A 140 7.07 -13.19 2.76
C VAL A 140 7.95 -14.35 2.28
N ARG A 141 8.69 -14.96 3.21
CA ARG A 141 9.54 -16.13 2.94
C ARG A 141 8.95 -17.37 3.62
N PRO A 142 8.03 -18.10 2.96
CA PRO A 142 7.52 -19.36 3.48
C PRO A 142 8.65 -20.39 3.53
N PHE A 143 8.77 -21.14 4.62
CA PHE A 143 9.62 -22.34 4.63
C PHE A 143 8.81 -23.58 4.27
N TYR A 144 7.50 -23.50 4.50
CA TYR A 144 6.57 -24.57 4.19
C TYR A 144 5.20 -23.98 3.90
N HIS A 145 4.71 -24.17 2.68
CA HIS A 145 3.31 -24.06 2.36
C HIS A 145 2.78 -25.43 1.92
N ARG A 146 1.50 -25.64 2.13
CA ARG A 146 0.80 -26.82 1.63
C ARG A 146 -0.63 -26.46 1.27
N ARG A 147 -0.99 -26.75 0.02
CA ARG A 147 -2.37 -26.88 -0.45
C ARG A 147 -2.66 -28.36 -0.61
N THR A 148 -3.63 -28.90 0.13
CA THR A 148 -3.80 -30.36 0.19
C THR A 148 -4.88 -30.93 -0.69
N SER A 149 -6.01 -30.25 -0.87
CA SER A 149 -7.16 -30.87 -1.55
C SER A 149 -8.31 -29.94 -1.92
N SER A 150 -8.27 -28.65 -1.55
CA SER A 150 -9.30 -27.69 -1.94
C SER A 150 -8.84 -26.89 -3.16
N SER A 151 -9.53 -27.01 -4.28
CA SER A 151 -9.50 -25.97 -5.33
C SER A 151 -10.37 -24.77 -4.98
N ALA A 152 -11.22 -24.89 -3.95
CA ALA A 152 -12.03 -23.80 -3.47
C ALA A 152 -11.17 -22.87 -2.60
N ASN A 153 -11.21 -21.59 -2.94
CA ASN A 153 -10.65 -20.49 -2.17
C ASN A 153 -9.16 -20.69 -1.79
N PRO A 154 -8.27 -20.86 -2.80
CA PRO A 154 -6.87 -21.19 -2.60
C PRO A 154 -6.02 -19.95 -2.29
N TYR A 155 -6.60 -18.85 -1.81
CA TYR A 155 -5.85 -17.63 -1.57
C TYR A 155 -5.38 -17.51 -0.12
N TRP A 156 -4.14 -17.04 0.00
CA TRP A 156 -3.63 -16.44 1.21
C TRP A 156 -3.82 -14.92 1.12
N GLN A 157 -4.58 -14.35 2.06
CA GLN A 157 -5.07 -12.98 1.99
C GLN A 157 -4.46 -12.10 3.07
N ILE A 158 -4.18 -10.85 2.69
CA ILE A 158 -3.80 -9.75 3.57
C ILE A 158 -5.09 -8.97 3.89
N THR A 159 -5.42 -8.83 5.17
CA THR A 159 -6.55 -8.01 5.63
C THR A 159 -6.06 -6.88 6.56
N PRO A 160 -6.83 -5.81 6.80
CA PRO A 160 -6.52 -4.83 7.84
C PRO A 160 -6.28 -5.52 9.17
N GLY A 161 -5.22 -5.16 9.89
CA GLY A 161 -4.92 -5.71 11.20
C GLY A 161 -5.56 -4.91 12.32
N HIS A 162 -6.28 -5.58 13.23
CA HIS A 162 -6.89 -4.98 14.42
C HIS A 162 -6.20 -5.44 15.73
N GLN A 163 -4.92 -5.79 15.67
CA GLN A 163 -4.18 -6.29 16.82
C GLN A 163 -3.79 -5.20 17.82
N SER A 164 -3.65 -5.64 19.06
CA SER A 164 -2.98 -4.95 20.16
C SER A 164 -1.45 -5.04 20.04
N ASP A 165 -0.75 -4.29 20.88
CA ASP A 165 0.71 -4.40 21.06
C ASP A 165 1.02 -4.61 22.55
N PRO A 166 1.43 -5.82 22.98
CA PRO A 166 1.61 -7.03 22.17
C PRO A 166 0.28 -7.64 21.70
N VAL A 167 0.35 -8.57 20.74
CA VAL A 167 -0.81 -9.36 20.28
C VAL A 167 -1.40 -10.19 21.43
N ILE A 168 -2.72 -10.13 21.60
CA ILE A 168 -3.48 -10.85 22.64
C ILE A 168 -4.66 -11.62 22.03
N THR A 169 -5.21 -12.59 22.76
CA THR A 169 -6.29 -13.45 22.24
C THR A 169 -7.55 -12.70 21.81
N SER A 170 -7.89 -11.56 22.45
CA SER A 170 -9.06 -10.75 22.05
C SER A 170 -8.93 -10.12 20.67
N ASP A 171 -7.71 -10.01 20.13
CA ASP A 171 -7.47 -9.52 18.77
C ASP A 171 -8.10 -10.46 17.71
N TRP A 172 -8.31 -11.73 18.05
CA TRP A 172 -9.01 -12.68 17.19
C TRP A 172 -10.40 -12.19 16.81
N THR A 173 -11.24 -11.85 17.79
CA THR A 173 -12.62 -11.44 17.52
C THR A 173 -12.66 -10.07 16.86
N ALA A 174 -11.73 -9.16 17.22
CA ALA A 174 -11.57 -7.88 16.54
C ALA A 174 -11.28 -8.06 15.04
N GLN A 175 -10.59 -9.14 14.66
CA GLN A 175 -10.27 -9.45 13.28
C GLN A 175 -11.45 -10.01 12.46
N ASN A 176 -12.52 -10.49 13.09
CA ASN A 176 -13.66 -11.10 12.38
C ASN A 176 -14.42 -10.09 11.50
N THR A 177 -14.34 -8.79 11.80
CA THR A 177 -14.99 -7.73 11.02
C THR A 177 -14.16 -7.29 9.81
N ALA A 178 -12.88 -7.65 9.74
CA ALA A 178 -12.00 -7.30 8.64
C ALA A 178 -12.08 -8.32 7.50
N THR A 179 -12.97 -8.05 6.56
CA THR A 179 -13.17 -8.85 5.34
C THR A 179 -12.55 -8.22 4.08
N GLY A 180 -12.12 -6.95 4.16
CA GLY A 180 -11.44 -6.27 3.05
C GLY A 180 -10.11 -6.93 2.73
N VAL A 181 -9.94 -7.36 1.47
CA VAL A 181 -8.71 -7.99 0.99
C VAL A 181 -7.80 -6.89 0.45
N LEU A 182 -6.66 -6.66 1.11
CA LEU A 182 -5.67 -5.64 0.75
C LEU A 182 -4.65 -6.14 -0.27
N GLY A 183 -4.55 -7.46 -0.42
CA GLY A 183 -3.64 -8.17 -1.32
C GLY A 183 -3.79 -9.67 -1.11
N GLN A 184 -3.46 -10.48 -2.11
CA GLN A 184 -3.56 -11.94 -2.01
C GLN A 184 -2.61 -12.64 -2.96
N ILE A 185 -2.30 -13.90 -2.65
CA ILE A 185 -1.52 -14.81 -3.51
C ILE A 185 -2.14 -16.20 -3.48
N ASP A 186 -2.15 -16.89 -4.62
CA ASP A 186 -2.59 -18.30 -4.66
C ASP A 186 -1.55 -19.15 -3.92
N TYR A 187 -2.01 -20.14 -3.16
CA TYR A 187 -1.11 -21.09 -2.52
C TYR A 187 -0.23 -21.86 -3.52
N ASP A 188 -0.67 -22.05 -4.77
CA ASP A 188 0.14 -22.70 -5.83
C ASP A 188 1.26 -21.79 -6.35
N ASP A 189 1.13 -20.47 -6.20
CA ASP A 189 2.15 -19.50 -6.63
C ASP A 189 3.24 -19.28 -5.57
N LEU A 190 3.04 -19.80 -4.35
CA LEU A 190 4.04 -19.71 -3.29
C LEU A 190 5.22 -20.63 -3.58
N VAL A 191 6.42 -20.07 -3.53
CA VAL A 191 7.66 -20.84 -3.60
C VAL A 191 8.30 -20.87 -2.22
N ASN A 192 8.57 -22.07 -1.69
CA ASN A 192 9.25 -22.24 -0.41
C ASN A 192 10.69 -21.73 -0.48
N GLU A 193 11.20 -21.25 0.66
CA GLU A 193 12.56 -20.76 0.88
C GLU A 193 12.97 -19.54 0.03
N VAL A 194 12.03 -18.87 -0.65
CA VAL A 194 12.25 -17.60 -1.37
C VAL A 194 11.27 -16.52 -0.93
N TYR A 195 11.61 -15.26 -1.18
CA TYR A 195 10.69 -14.16 -0.92
C TYR A 195 9.62 -14.10 -2.02
N ASN A 196 8.36 -14.20 -1.61
CA ASN A 196 7.19 -14.06 -2.47
C ASN A 196 6.61 -12.67 -2.25
N GLU A 197 6.43 -11.89 -3.33
CA GLU A 197 5.88 -10.55 -3.27
C GLU A 197 4.36 -10.60 -3.48
N ILE A 198 3.60 -10.17 -2.48
CA ILE A 198 2.15 -10.08 -2.54
C ILE A 198 1.79 -8.61 -2.77
N PRO A 199 1.40 -8.20 -4.00
CA PRO A 199 1.11 -6.80 -4.29
C PRO A 199 -0.11 -6.33 -3.49
N LEU A 200 -0.03 -5.10 -2.95
CA LEU A 200 -1.19 -4.44 -2.35
C LEU A 200 -2.06 -3.83 -3.46
N ASN A 201 -3.36 -4.04 -3.37
CA ASN A 201 -4.32 -3.38 -4.26
C ASN A 201 -4.59 -1.93 -3.79
N THR A 202 -5.53 -1.24 -4.45
CA THR A 202 -5.89 0.15 -4.12
C THR A 202 -6.26 0.33 -2.64
N GLU A 203 -7.04 -0.59 -2.06
CA GLU A 203 -7.42 -0.53 -0.64
C GLU A 203 -6.21 -0.76 0.27
N GLY A 204 -5.33 -1.70 -0.09
CA GLY A 204 -4.09 -1.95 0.62
C GLY A 204 -3.14 -0.75 0.64
N LEU A 205 -3.06 0.00 -0.46
CA LEU A 205 -2.30 1.24 -0.52
C LEU A 205 -2.91 2.35 0.34
N LEU A 206 -4.24 2.45 0.40
CA LEU A 206 -4.93 3.41 1.27
C LEU A 206 -4.81 3.05 2.76
N HIS A 207 -4.65 1.76 3.08
CA HIS A 207 -4.46 1.28 4.45
C HIS A 207 -3.08 1.61 5.03
N LEU A 208 -2.07 1.87 4.18
CA LEU A 208 -0.74 2.29 4.63
C LEU A 208 -0.81 3.65 5.31
N SER A 209 -0.44 3.71 6.59
CA SER A 209 -0.44 4.94 7.38
C SER A 209 0.96 5.54 7.51
N LYS A 210 1.06 6.85 7.30
CA LYS A 210 2.26 7.66 7.59
C LYS A 210 2.32 8.16 9.04
N TYR A 211 1.22 8.01 9.78
CA TYR A 211 1.08 8.58 11.13
C TYR A 211 1.09 7.51 12.21
N LEU A 212 0.70 6.28 11.85
CA LEU A 212 0.63 5.15 12.75
C LEU A 212 1.35 3.95 12.10
N PRO A 213 1.84 3.00 12.92
CA PRO A 213 2.28 1.71 12.40
C PRO A 213 1.18 1.06 11.58
N THR A 214 1.51 0.60 10.37
CA THR A 214 0.55 -0.16 9.57
C THR A 214 0.45 -1.58 10.09
N ARG A 215 -0.78 -2.04 10.27
CA ARG A 215 -1.12 -3.35 10.83
C ARG A 215 -1.83 -4.19 9.78
N TYR A 216 -1.37 -5.42 9.59
CA TYR A 216 -1.97 -6.42 8.72
C TYR A 216 -2.29 -7.69 9.50
N CYS A 217 -3.28 -8.44 9.01
CA CYS A 217 -3.51 -9.82 9.41
C CYS A 217 -3.46 -10.72 8.18
N LEU A 218 -2.70 -11.81 8.22
CA LEU A 218 -2.68 -12.80 7.14
C LEU A 218 -3.56 -13.98 7.48
N ARG A 219 -4.48 -14.29 6.57
CA ARG A 219 -5.58 -15.25 6.77
C ARG A 219 -5.75 -16.12 5.53
N ALA A 220 -6.21 -17.36 5.70
CA ALA A 220 -6.73 -18.12 4.58
C ALA A 220 -8.08 -17.54 4.14
N GLU A 221 -8.37 -17.53 2.84
CA GLU A 221 -9.62 -16.98 2.32
C GLU A 221 -10.88 -17.59 2.95
N LEU A 222 -10.87 -18.91 3.21
CA LEU A 222 -11.98 -19.59 3.90
C LEU A 222 -12.23 -19.01 5.31
N ASP A 223 -11.19 -18.61 6.03
CA ASP A 223 -11.31 -17.92 7.32
C ASP A 223 -11.89 -16.50 7.14
N VAL A 224 -11.41 -15.76 6.13
CA VAL A 224 -11.90 -14.41 5.82
C VAL A 224 -13.39 -14.42 5.48
N LEU A 225 -13.82 -15.36 4.64
CA LEU A 225 -15.21 -15.50 4.18
C LEU A 225 -16.11 -16.25 5.16
N ASN A 226 -15.56 -16.77 6.28
CA ASN A 226 -16.26 -17.65 7.22
C ASN A 226 -16.93 -18.84 6.52
N ILE A 227 -16.23 -19.45 5.57
CA ILE A 227 -16.69 -20.64 4.86
C ILE A 227 -16.06 -21.86 5.51
N VAL A 228 -16.89 -22.85 5.84
CA VAL A 228 -16.42 -24.14 6.38
C VAL A 228 -15.40 -24.76 5.41
N PRO A 229 -14.14 -24.97 5.83
CA PRO A 229 -13.14 -25.58 4.97
C PRO A 229 -13.55 -27.00 4.52
N PRO A 230 -13.38 -27.36 3.24
CA PRO A 230 -13.57 -28.74 2.81
C PRO A 230 -12.48 -29.65 3.41
N LEU A 231 -12.61 -30.97 3.26
CA LEU A 231 -11.61 -31.93 3.73
C LEU A 231 -10.22 -31.59 3.17
N GLY A 232 -9.25 -31.52 4.08
CA GLY A 232 -7.89 -31.01 3.86
C GLY A 232 -7.66 -29.64 4.49
N GLY A 233 -6.47 -29.11 4.28
CA GLY A 233 -6.07 -27.77 4.69
C GLY A 233 -5.24 -26.99 3.68
N ASN A 234 -5.37 -25.68 3.79
CA ASN A 234 -4.48 -24.69 3.18
C ASN A 234 -3.73 -24.04 4.34
N GLN A 235 -2.42 -24.23 4.39
CA GLN A 235 -1.59 -23.62 5.43
C GLN A 235 -0.27 -23.13 4.85
N CYS A 236 0.11 -21.92 5.27
CA CYS A 236 1.41 -21.33 5.02
C CYS A 236 2.09 -21.12 6.36
N TRP A 237 3.31 -21.60 6.46
CA TRP A 237 4.20 -21.34 7.56
C TRP A 237 5.41 -20.58 7.01
N PHE A 238 5.73 -19.46 7.62
CA PHE A 238 6.74 -18.56 7.12
C PHE A 238 7.53 -17.96 8.26
N TYR A 239 8.74 -17.54 7.92
CA TYR A 239 9.59 -16.87 8.87
C TYR A 239 9.28 -15.38 8.90
N SER A 240 9.13 -14.84 10.10
CA SER A 240 9.40 -13.42 10.34
C SER A 240 10.86 -13.29 10.78
N THR A 241 11.80 -13.54 9.86
CA THR A 241 13.22 -13.28 10.13
C THR A 241 13.43 -11.77 10.11
N GLN A 242 13.65 -11.19 11.28
CA GLN A 242 14.31 -9.90 11.37
C GLN A 242 15.73 -10.08 10.81
N LYS A 243 15.98 -9.58 9.60
CA LYS A 243 17.33 -9.12 9.21
C LYS A 243 17.20 -7.91 8.30
N GLY A 244 17.19 -6.75 8.98
CA GLY A 244 17.88 -5.54 8.53
C GLY A 244 17.19 -4.70 7.50
#